data_AF-A0A9D9HRF8-F1
#
_entry.id   AF-A0A9D9HRF8-F1
#
_cell.length_a   1.000
_cell.length_b   1.000
_cell.length_c   1.000
_cell.angle_alpha   90.00
_cell.angle_beta   90.00
_cell.angle_gamma   90.00
#
_symmetry.space_group_name_H-M   'P 1'
#
loop_
_entity.id
_entity.type
_entity.pdbx_description
1 polymer ?
#
loop_
_entity_poly.entity_id
_entity_poly.type
_entity_poly.pdbx_seq_one_letter_code
_entity_poly.pdbx_strand_id
1 'polypeptide(L)'
;MRLLSFIFLVFLFSGCSLDKEYTRAEIDELIRAESGKIIENSVYKPWKGESFEPETPGGVWYDVLSGDPKSFNLLIAEQDSATAGVVDGLYDYLVDYDYVAKEWVPR
;
A
#
# COMPACT_ATOMS: atom_id res chain seq x y z
N MET A 1 0.88 -45.17 -22.03
CA MET A 1 -0.23 -44.22 -21.80
C MET A 1 -0.77 -44.22 -20.36
N ARG A 2 -0.94 -45.36 -19.68
CA ARG A 2 -1.40 -45.39 -18.27
C ARG A 2 -0.43 -44.79 -17.24
N LEU A 3 0.88 -44.91 -17.47
CA LEU A 3 1.91 -44.36 -16.57
C LEU A 3 1.99 -42.81 -16.60
N LEU A 4 1.76 -42.20 -17.78
CA LEU A 4 1.81 -40.75 -17.96
C LEU A 4 0.63 -40.06 -17.25
N SER A 5 -0.54 -40.71 -17.23
CA SER A 5 -1.74 -40.24 -16.54
C SER A 5 -1.57 -40.23 -15.01
N PHE A 6 -0.85 -41.20 -14.46
CA PHE A 6 -0.57 -41.28 -13.03
C PHE A 6 0.39 -40.18 -12.54
N ILE A 7 1.39 -39.81 -13.37
CA ILE A 7 2.33 -38.73 -13.06
C ILE A 7 1.63 -37.37 -13.09
N PHE A 8 0.73 -37.14 -14.05
CA PHE A 8 -0.02 -35.89 -14.14
C PHE A 8 -0.95 -35.67 -12.93
N LEU A 9 -1.51 -36.75 -12.37
CA LEU A 9 -2.37 -36.70 -11.19
C LEU A 9 -1.61 -36.25 -9.92
N VAL A 10 -0.35 -36.64 -9.76
CA VAL A 10 0.45 -36.30 -8.57
C VAL A 10 0.85 -34.81 -8.57
N PHE A 11 1.08 -34.22 -9.74
CA PHE A 11 1.38 -32.79 -9.86
C PHE A 11 0.18 -31.89 -9.49
N LEU A 12 -1.05 -32.36 -9.65
CA LEU A 12 -2.25 -31.58 -9.32
C LEU A 12 -2.47 -31.37 -7.81
N PHE A 13 -1.88 -32.20 -6.94
CA PHE A 13 -2.03 -32.10 -5.49
C PHE A 13 -0.87 -31.41 -4.76
N SER A 14 0.17 -30.96 -5.48
CA SER A 14 1.35 -30.33 -4.88
C SER A 14 1.23 -28.80 -4.73
N GLY A 15 0.10 -28.19 -5.12
CA GLY A 15 -0.09 -26.74 -5.16
C GLY A 15 -0.69 -26.11 -3.89
N CYS A 16 -0.99 -26.89 -2.86
CA CYS A 16 -1.60 -26.37 -1.63
C CYS A 16 -0.54 -26.34 -0.51
N SER A 17 0.27 -25.27 -0.47
CA SER A 17 1.05 -24.98 0.73
C SER A 17 0.11 -24.40 1.77
N LEU A 18 0.16 -24.91 3.01
CA LEU A 18 -0.39 -24.18 4.15
C LEU A 18 0.39 -22.88 4.29
N ASP A 19 -0.23 -21.76 3.88
CA ASP A 19 0.29 -20.46 4.23
C ASP A 19 0.35 -20.35 5.75
N LYS A 20 1.43 -19.74 6.25
CA LYS A 20 1.63 -19.58 7.69
C LYS A 20 0.50 -18.70 8.23
N GLU A 21 -0.36 -19.27 9.06
CA GLU A 21 -1.39 -18.51 9.76
C GLU A 21 -0.73 -17.66 10.84
N TYR A 22 -0.99 -16.35 10.79
CA TYR A 22 -0.50 -15.39 11.78
C TYR A 22 -1.64 -15.01 12.73
N THR A 23 -1.30 -14.85 14.00
CA THR A 23 -2.20 -14.25 14.99
C THR A 23 -2.34 -12.76 14.73
N ARG A 24 -3.42 -12.13 15.22
CA ARG A 24 -3.62 -10.68 15.05
C ARG A 24 -2.45 -9.85 15.59
N ALA A 25 -1.89 -10.24 16.72
CA ALA A 25 -0.75 -9.55 17.32
C ALA A 25 0.50 -9.62 16.42
N GLU A 26 0.76 -10.78 15.81
CA GLU A 26 1.87 -10.95 14.87
C GLU A 26 1.63 -10.16 13.58
N ILE A 27 0.38 -10.06 13.11
CA ILE A 27 0.01 -9.23 11.95
C ILE A 27 0.26 -7.74 12.25
N ASP A 28 -0.20 -7.26 13.40
CA ASP A 28 0.00 -5.86 13.80
C ASP A 28 1.49 -5.52 13.92
N GLU A 29 2.30 -6.46 14.42
CA GLU A 29 3.75 -6.29 14.52
C GLU A 29 4.44 -6.34 13.15
N LEU A 30 3.99 -7.20 12.24
CA LEU A 30 4.46 -7.23 10.86
C LEU A 30 4.12 -5.93 10.12
N ILE A 31 2.89 -5.42 10.25
CA ILE A 31 2.45 -4.16 9.65
C ILE A 31 3.29 -2.99 10.19
N ARG A 32 3.55 -2.95 11.50
CA ARG A 32 4.46 -1.94 12.09
C ARG A 32 5.87 -2.05 11.53
N ALA A 33 6.41 -3.27 11.42
CA ALA A 33 7.74 -3.52 10.89
C ALA A 33 7.86 -3.26 9.38
N GLU A 34 6.75 -3.37 8.64
CA GLU A 34 6.68 -3.24 7.19
C GLU A 34 6.36 -1.82 6.71
N SER A 35 5.84 -0.95 7.58
CA SER A 35 5.60 0.47 7.30
C SER A 35 6.82 1.20 6.69
N GLY A 36 8.05 0.78 7.01
CA GLY A 36 9.28 1.28 6.38
C GLY A 36 9.71 0.59 5.08
N LYS A 37 9.24 -0.64 4.82
CA LYS A 37 9.65 -1.46 3.65
C LYS A 37 8.90 -1.14 2.37
N ILE A 38 7.71 -0.56 2.46
CA ILE A 38 6.97 -0.07 1.29
C ILE A 38 7.79 1.01 0.56
N ILE A 39 8.54 1.83 1.31
CA ILE A 39 9.50 2.81 0.76
C ILE A 39 10.75 2.12 0.17
N GLU A 40 11.19 0.99 0.74
CA GLU A 40 12.35 0.25 0.21
C GLU A 40 12.07 -0.45 -1.12
N ASN A 41 10.83 -0.90 -1.32
CA ASN A 41 10.38 -1.61 -2.51
C ASN A 41 9.68 -0.72 -3.55
N SER A 42 9.47 0.56 -3.25
CA SER A 42 9.04 1.50 -4.26
C SER A 42 10.20 1.73 -5.23
N VAL A 43 9.97 1.47 -6.52
CA VAL A 43 10.94 1.70 -7.61
C VAL A 43 11.37 3.19 -7.66
N TYR A 44 10.60 4.05 -6.99
CA TYR A 44 10.80 5.48 -6.86
C TYR A 44 11.46 5.86 -5.52
N LYS A 45 12.59 5.24 -5.20
CA LYS A 45 13.58 5.82 -4.28
C LYS A 45 14.03 7.19 -4.85
N PRO A 46 14.44 8.16 -4.02
CA PRO A 46 15.19 9.32 -4.50
C PRO A 46 16.28 8.79 -5.43
N TRP A 47 16.23 9.24 -6.68
CA TRP A 47 17.05 8.74 -7.78
C TRP A 47 18.51 8.64 -7.31
N LYS A 48 18.98 7.42 -7.02
CA LYS A 48 20.36 7.06 -6.58
C LYS A 48 20.73 7.12 -5.08
N GLY A 49 19.77 7.01 -4.15
CA GLY A 49 20.12 6.79 -2.73
C GLY A 49 20.78 8.02 -2.07
N GLU A 50 20.41 9.20 -2.54
CA GLU A 50 20.83 10.49 -1.99
C GLU A 50 20.05 10.80 -0.70
N SER A 51 20.66 11.57 0.22
CA SER A 51 19.97 12.10 1.39
C SER A 51 18.83 13.02 0.95
N PHE A 52 17.70 12.99 1.67
CA PHE A 52 16.63 13.95 1.46
C PHE A 52 17.13 15.34 1.86
N GLU A 53 17.43 16.18 0.87
CA GLU A 53 17.83 17.58 1.08
C GLU A 53 16.59 18.49 0.93
N PRO A 54 16.33 19.40 1.88
CA PRO A 54 15.30 20.41 1.74
C PRO A 54 15.45 21.16 0.41
N GLU A 55 14.33 21.48 -0.25
CA GLU A 55 14.27 22.15 -1.56
C GLU A 55 14.63 21.29 -2.79
N THR A 56 14.95 20.01 -2.62
CA THR A 56 15.16 19.09 -3.76
C THR A 56 13.85 18.36 -4.09
N PRO A 57 13.33 18.45 -5.34
CA PRO A 57 12.10 17.74 -5.71
C PRO A 57 12.31 16.22 -5.57
N GLY A 58 11.50 15.55 -4.73
CA GLY A 58 11.54 14.10 -4.50
C GLY A 58 11.15 13.21 -5.70
N GLY A 59 11.08 13.82 -6.88
CA GLY A 59 10.68 13.26 -8.17
C GLY A 59 9.16 13.13 -8.35
N VAL A 60 8.73 12.37 -9.36
CA VAL A 60 7.35 12.33 -9.85
C VAL A 60 6.65 11.05 -9.42
N TRP A 61 5.61 11.21 -8.61
CA TRP A 61 4.70 10.12 -8.28
C TRP A 61 3.61 9.99 -9.36
N TYR A 62 3.42 8.79 -9.88
CA TYR A 62 2.31 8.47 -10.79
C TYR A 62 1.29 7.63 -10.04
N ASP A 63 0.03 8.06 -10.09
CA ASP A 63 -1.09 7.32 -9.50
C ASP A 63 -2.17 7.07 -10.55
N VAL A 64 -3.05 6.12 -10.29
CA VAL A 64 -4.18 5.74 -11.15
C VAL A 64 -5.47 5.86 -10.37
N LEU A 65 -6.35 6.74 -10.84
CA LEU A 65 -7.72 6.85 -10.31
C LEU A 65 -8.64 5.88 -11.05
N SER A 66 -9.52 5.23 -10.30
CA SER A 66 -10.51 4.27 -10.85
C SER A 66 -11.67 4.94 -11.58
N GLY A 67 -11.77 6.26 -11.52
CA GLY A 67 -12.77 7.08 -12.22
C GLY A 67 -12.46 8.57 -12.11
N ASP A 68 -13.24 9.37 -12.82
CA ASP A 68 -13.09 10.82 -12.80
C ASP A 68 -13.57 11.41 -11.47
N PRO A 69 -12.86 12.41 -10.90
CA PRO A 69 -13.32 13.09 -9.70
C PRO A 69 -14.61 13.86 -9.99
N LYS A 70 -15.60 13.75 -9.11
CA LYS A 70 -16.88 14.47 -9.27
C LYS A 70 -16.71 15.97 -9.07
N SER A 71 -15.72 16.39 -8.29
CA SER A 71 -15.37 17.80 -8.05
C SER A 71 -13.95 17.92 -7.52
N PHE A 72 -13.52 19.14 -7.20
CA PHE A 72 -12.30 19.40 -6.42
C PHE A 72 -12.63 20.09 -5.08
N ASN A 73 -13.82 19.82 -4.53
CA ASN A 73 -14.28 20.38 -3.26
C ASN A 73 -14.03 19.38 -2.13
N LEU A 74 -13.43 19.85 -1.04
CA LEU A 74 -13.16 19.08 0.18
C LEU A 74 -14.41 18.40 0.74
N LEU A 75 -15.57 19.06 0.68
CA LEU A 75 -16.83 18.50 1.19
C LEU A 75 -17.28 17.26 0.40
N ILE A 76 -16.90 17.15 -0.87
CA ILE A 76 -17.21 15.99 -1.70
C ILE A 76 -16.13 14.91 -1.55
N ALA A 77 -14.89 15.29 -1.23
CA ALA A 77 -13.79 14.36 -0.96
C ALA A 77 -14.11 13.35 0.15
N GLU A 78 -14.85 13.77 1.18
CA GLU A 78 -15.31 12.89 2.27
C GLU A 78 -16.17 11.71 1.79
N GLN A 79 -16.83 11.83 0.63
CA GLN A 79 -17.76 10.84 0.10
C GLN A 79 -17.30 10.20 -1.21
N ASP A 80 -16.34 10.82 -1.91
CA ASP A 80 -15.91 10.44 -3.24
C ASP A 80 -14.39 10.21 -3.26
N SER A 81 -13.99 8.94 -3.33
CA SER A 81 -12.59 8.54 -3.27
C SER A 81 -11.75 9.05 -4.44
N ALA A 82 -12.34 9.24 -5.63
CA ALA A 82 -11.64 9.82 -6.77
C ALA A 82 -11.34 11.32 -6.55
N THR A 83 -12.27 12.06 -5.95
CA THR A 83 -12.04 13.43 -5.50
C THR A 83 -10.97 13.46 -4.41
N ALA A 84 -11.08 12.62 -3.37
CA ALA A 84 -10.11 12.52 -2.28
C ALA A 84 -8.68 12.26 -2.78
N GLY A 85 -8.51 11.29 -3.69
CA GLY A 85 -7.20 10.91 -4.22
C GLY A 85 -6.46 12.04 -4.97
N VAL A 86 -7.16 13.08 -5.43
CA VAL A 86 -6.51 14.27 -5.99
C VAL A 86 -6.28 15.33 -4.93
N VAL A 87 -7.31 15.63 -4.14
CA VAL A 87 -7.29 16.79 -3.26
C VAL A 87 -6.45 16.55 -2.00
N ASP A 88 -6.42 15.34 -1.44
CA ASP A 88 -5.72 15.04 -0.16
C ASP A 88 -4.22 15.41 -0.17
N GLY A 89 -3.58 15.40 -1.33
CA GLY A 89 -2.18 15.80 -1.48
C GLY A 89 -1.96 17.32 -1.62
N LEU A 90 -3.04 18.10 -1.70
CA LEU A 90 -2.99 19.56 -1.93
C LEU A 90 -3.22 20.38 -0.66
N TYR A 91 -3.56 19.74 0.46
CA TYR A 91 -3.79 20.42 1.72
C TYR A 91 -3.35 19.58 2.92
N ASP A 92 -3.06 20.27 4.01
CA ASP A 92 -2.65 19.64 5.25
C ASP A 92 -3.83 19.52 6.22
N TYR A 93 -3.80 18.44 6.99
CA TYR A 93 -4.71 18.17 8.08
C TYR A 93 -4.02 18.46 9.42
N LEU A 94 -4.79 18.89 10.42
CA LEU A 94 -4.27 19.13 11.78
C LEU A 94 -3.98 17.82 12.55
N VAL A 95 -4.63 16.74 12.14
CA VAL A 95 -4.63 15.45 12.80
C VAL A 95 -4.74 14.37 11.74
N ASP A 96 -3.99 13.29 11.93
CA ASP A 96 -4.02 12.07 11.14
C ASP A 96 -4.49 10.91 12.03
N TYR A 97 -4.90 9.78 11.44
CA TYR A 97 -5.35 8.61 12.18
C TYR A 97 -4.37 7.45 12.01
N ASP A 98 -3.70 7.07 13.10
CA ASP A 98 -2.89 5.85 13.14
C ASP A 98 -3.84 4.65 13.18
N TYR A 99 -3.98 3.96 12.05
CA TYR A 99 -4.86 2.79 11.92
C TYR A 99 -4.39 1.58 12.73
N VAL A 100 -3.10 1.51 13.09
CA VAL A 100 -2.51 0.43 13.86
C VAL A 100 -2.72 0.66 15.36
N ALA A 101 -2.39 1.86 15.85
CA ALA A 101 -2.63 2.25 17.23
C ALA A 101 -4.12 2.53 17.51
N LYS A 102 -4.90 2.84 16.47
CA LYS A 102 -6.30 3.28 16.52
C LYS A 102 -6.46 4.59 17.28
N GLU A 103 -5.51 5.50 17.10
CA GLU A 103 -5.44 6.78 17.80
C GLU A 103 -5.27 7.94 16.81
N TRP A 104 -5.83 9.09 17.17
CA TRP A 104 -5.61 10.34 16.44
C TRP A 104 -4.27 10.92 16.85
N VAL A 105 -3.41 11.18 15.87
CA VAL A 105 -2.06 11.73 16.07
C VAL A 105 -1.94 13.09 15.40
N PRO A 106 -1.24 14.06 16.01
CA PRO A 106 -0.93 15.31 15.31
C PRO A 106 -0.05 15.00 14.09
N ARG A 107 -0.32 15.72 12.99
CA ARG A 107 0.44 15.60 11.74
C ARG A 107 1.63 16.56 11.71
#